data_AF-A0A371H986-F1
#
_entry.id   AF-A0A371H986-F1
#
_cell.length_a   1.000
_cell.length_b   1.000
_cell.length_c   1.000
_cell.angle_alpha   90.00
_cell.angle_beta   90.00
_cell.angle_gamma   90.00
#
_symmetry.space_group_name_H-M   'P 1'
#
loop_
_entity.id
_entity.type
_entity.pdbx_description
1 polymer ?
#
loop_
_entity_poly.entity_id
_entity_poly.type
_entity_poly.pdbx_seq_one_letter_code
_entity_poly.pdbx_strand_id
1 'polypeptide(L)'
;MLKDPQEARRIKREVAKYVLITSQLYKQGFSFPLLRCLGEAEAERAIGEVHEGACGSCIGGRALASKTAQAGFYWQTLKRDSLPFVKKCDKCQRYVITTTTKCFITMLTDIKRHLNNSIR
;
A
#
# COMPACT_ATOMS: atom_id res chain seq x y z
N MET A 1 2.98 -23.08 -23.47
CA MET A 1 1.52 -22.85 -23.54
C MET A 1 0.84 -23.49 -22.33
N LEU A 2 -0.03 -22.78 -21.63
CA LEU A 2 -0.82 -23.34 -20.52
C LEU A 2 -1.80 -24.37 -21.07
N LYS A 3 -1.72 -25.61 -20.59
CA LYS A 3 -2.54 -26.74 -21.09
C LYS A 3 -3.99 -26.70 -20.60
N ASP A 4 -4.25 -26.00 -19.49
CA ASP A 4 -5.59 -25.84 -18.94
C ASP A 4 -6.23 -24.51 -19.43
N PRO A 5 -7.36 -24.58 -20.16
CA PRO A 5 -8.11 -23.40 -20.59
C PRO A 5 -8.60 -22.52 -19.44
N GLN A 6 -8.91 -23.07 -18.26
CA GLN A 6 -9.37 -22.29 -17.11
C GLN A 6 -8.22 -21.46 -16.53
N GLU A 7 -7.07 -22.08 -16.28
CA GLU A 7 -5.88 -21.38 -15.81
C GLU A 7 -5.38 -20.34 -16.82
N ALA A 8 -5.42 -20.64 -18.12
CA ALA A 8 -5.07 -19.69 -19.17
C ALA A 8 -5.97 -18.44 -19.13
N ARG A 9 -7.28 -18.61 -18.89
CA ARG A 9 -8.22 -17.50 -18.72
C ARG A 9 -7.93 -16.69 -17.47
N ARG A 10 -7.61 -17.35 -16.34
CA ARG A 10 -7.26 -16.69 -15.08
C ARG A 10 -6.03 -15.81 -15.24
N ILE A 11 -4.96 -16.36 -15.82
CA ILE A 11 -3.71 -15.64 -16.06
C ILE A 11 -3.92 -14.47 -17.03
N LYS A 12 -4.66 -14.66 -18.12
CA LYS A 12 -4.98 -13.56 -19.05
C LYS A 12 -5.69 -12.40 -18.33
N ARG A 13 -6.67 -12.69 -17.48
CA ARG A 13 -7.37 -11.67 -16.67
C ARG A 13 -6.45 -10.98 -15.67
N GLU A 14 -5.50 -11.69 -15.10
CA GLU A 14 -4.53 -11.10 -14.16
C GLU A 14 -3.52 -10.21 -14.88
N VAL A 15 -2.93 -10.68 -15.98
CA VAL A 15 -1.95 -9.92 -16.78
C VAL A 15 -2.58 -8.67 -17.39
N ALA A 16 -3.86 -8.69 -17.76
CA ALA A 16 -4.58 -7.53 -18.28
C ALA A 16 -4.62 -6.34 -17.31
N LYS A 17 -4.31 -6.54 -16.02
CA LYS A 17 -4.21 -5.47 -15.02
C LYS A 17 -2.85 -4.76 -15.06
N TYR A 18 -1.91 -5.19 -15.90
CA TYR A 18 -0.56 -4.65 -15.96
C TYR A 18 -0.28 -4.00 -17.32
N VAL A 19 0.52 -2.94 -17.31
CA VAL A 19 0.97 -2.24 -18.51
C VAL A 19 2.47 -1.94 -18.38
N LEU A 20 3.18 -2.02 -19.50
CA LEU A 20 4.58 -1.64 -19.59
C LEU A 20 4.69 -0.23 -20.20
N ILE A 21 5.27 0.71 -19.47
CA ILE A 21 5.50 2.08 -19.91
C ILE A 21 6.98 2.36 -19.71
N THR A 22 7.68 2.76 -20.78
CA THR A 22 9.12 3.09 -20.73
C THR A 22 9.95 2.04 -19.97
N SER A 23 9.74 0.75 -20.28
CA SER A 23 10.39 -0.40 -19.64
C SER A 23 10.10 -0.60 -18.15
N GLN A 24 9.13 0.12 -17.59
CA GLN A 24 8.68 -0.05 -16.22
C GLN A 24 7.29 -0.68 -16.19
N LEU A 25 7.10 -1.67 -15.32
CA LEU A 25 5.82 -2.34 -15.14
C LEU A 25 4.94 -1.52 -14.19
N TYR A 26 3.68 -1.33 -14.59
CA TYR A 26 2.66 -0.69 -13.78
C TYR A 26 1.47 -1.62 -13.62
N LYS A 27 0.81 -1.54 -12.47
CA LYS A 27 -0.45 -2.22 -12.19
C LYS A 27 -1.58 -1.20 -12.11
N GLN A 28 -2.67 -1.48 -12.82
CA GLN A 28 -3.92 -0.75 -12.68
C GLN A 28 -4.48 -0.93 -11.26
N GLY A 29 -4.66 0.19 -10.58
CA GLY A 29 -5.37 0.26 -9.31
C GLY A 29 -6.87 0.37 -9.54
N PHE A 30 -7.67 0.00 -8.54
CA PHE A 30 -9.12 0.25 -8.58
C PHE A 30 -9.45 1.73 -8.35
N SER A 31 -8.74 2.37 -7.42
CA SER A 31 -8.92 3.78 -7.04
C SER A 31 -7.71 4.66 -7.40
N PHE A 32 -6.64 4.06 -7.95
CA PHE A 32 -5.38 4.75 -8.25
C PHE A 32 -5.03 4.50 -9.73
N PRO A 33 -4.69 5.55 -10.51
CA PRO A 33 -4.61 5.43 -11.97
C PRO A 33 -3.64 4.34 -12.42
N LEU A 34 -2.39 4.40 -11.94
CA LEU A 34 -1.35 3.42 -12.23
C LEU A 34 -0.36 3.36 -11.06
N LEU A 35 -0.08 2.14 -10.58
CA LEU A 35 0.90 1.89 -9.51
C LEU A 35 2.16 1.31 -10.12
N ARG A 36 3.31 1.93 -9.88
CA ARG A 36 4.61 1.41 -10.32
C ARG A 36 4.92 0.12 -9.55
N CYS A 37 5.16 -0.95 -10.29
CA CYS A 37 5.62 -2.21 -9.72
C CYS A 37 7.09 -2.07 -9.31
N LEU A 38 7.38 -2.36 -8.06
CA LEU A 38 8.72 -2.29 -7.49
C LEU A 38 9.35 -3.68 -7.37
N GLY A 39 10.66 -3.75 -7.57
CA GLY A 39 11.46 -4.91 -7.17
C GLY A 39 11.60 -4.98 -5.64
N GLU A 40 12.15 -6.08 -5.13
CA GLU A 40 12.29 -6.32 -3.68
C GLU A 40 13.04 -5.21 -2.94
N ALA A 41 14.23 -4.82 -3.44
CA ALA A 41 15.04 -3.77 -2.84
C ALA A 41 14.36 -2.39 -2.88
N GLU A 42 13.68 -2.07 -3.99
CA GLU A 42 12.91 -0.83 -4.10
C GLU A 42 11.69 -0.81 -3.18
N ALA A 43 11.02 -1.97 -3.03
CA ALA A 43 9.85 -2.13 -2.17
C ALA A 43 10.22 -1.95 -0.69
N GLU A 44 11.34 -2.54 -0.24
CA GLU A 44 11.84 -2.36 1.13
C GLU A 44 12.16 -0.90 1.44
N ARG A 45 12.81 -0.20 0.51
CA ARG A 45 13.08 1.23 0.67
C ARG A 45 11.79 2.06 0.68
N ALA A 46 10.91 1.85 -0.30
CA ALA A 46 9.67 2.61 -0.44
C ALA A 46 8.75 2.43 0.77
N ILE A 47 8.63 1.22 1.31
CA ILE A 47 7.80 0.99 2.51
C ILE A 47 8.41 1.62 3.75
N GLY A 48 9.74 1.65 3.87
CA GLY A 48 10.46 2.35 4.94
C GLY A 48 10.19 3.85 4.91
N GLU A 49 10.40 4.50 3.76
CA GLU A 49 10.17 5.94 3.57
C GLU A 49 8.71 6.34 3.89
N VAL A 50 7.74 5.58 3.37
CA VAL A 50 6.31 5.82 3.65
C VAL A 50 5.96 5.56 5.12
N HIS A 51 6.57 4.54 5.73
CA HIS A 51 6.39 4.24 7.14
C HIS A 51 6.91 5.37 8.02
N GLU A 52 8.12 5.88 7.77
CA GLU A 52 8.71 6.98 8.54
C GLU A 52 7.85 8.24 8.50
N GLY A 53 7.38 8.64 7.33
CA GLY A 53 6.48 9.80 7.17
C GLY A 53 5.11 9.62 7.84
N ALA A 54 4.71 8.39 8.14
CA ALA A 54 3.47 8.06 8.87
C ALA A 54 3.73 7.57 10.31
N CYS A 55 4.99 7.46 10.72
CA CYS A 55 5.40 6.85 11.97
C CYS A 55 5.04 7.82 13.11
N GLY A 56 4.10 7.40 13.97
CA GLY A 56 3.57 8.24 15.06
C GLY A 56 2.06 8.49 14.99
N SER A 57 1.38 8.13 13.90
CA SER A 57 -0.06 8.31 13.74
C SER A 57 -0.90 7.03 13.93
N CYS A 58 -0.47 6.09 14.78
CA CYS A 58 -1.16 4.79 14.98
C CYS A 58 -1.47 4.07 13.64
N ILE A 59 -0.52 4.05 12.70
CA ILE A 59 -0.76 3.42 11.40
C ILE A 59 -0.65 1.90 11.51
N GLY A 60 -1.77 1.18 11.30
CA GLY A 60 -1.76 -0.28 11.18
C GLY A 60 -1.24 -0.75 9.82
N GLY A 61 -0.86 -2.03 9.70
CA GLY A 61 -0.31 -2.57 8.45
C GLY A 61 -1.22 -2.39 7.21
N ARG A 62 -2.55 -2.43 7.39
CA ARG A 62 -3.51 -2.12 6.31
C ARG A 62 -3.41 -0.68 5.84
N ALA A 63 -3.31 0.26 6.78
CA ALA A 63 -3.22 1.68 6.47
C ALA A 63 -1.85 2.01 5.84
N LEU A 64 -0.77 1.36 6.26
CA LEU A 64 0.53 1.49 5.61
C LEU A 64 0.47 1.01 4.16
N ALA A 65 -0.09 -0.17 3.89
CA ALA A 65 -0.29 -0.68 2.53
C ALA A 65 -1.11 0.30 1.65
N SER A 66 -2.17 0.89 2.21
CA SER A 66 -2.98 1.89 1.51
C SER A 66 -2.19 3.16 1.22
N LYS A 67 -1.38 3.67 2.16
CA LYS A 67 -0.54 4.86 1.95
C LYS A 67 0.55 4.60 0.91
N THR A 68 1.16 3.41 0.90
CA THR A 68 2.12 3.03 -0.13
C THR A 68 1.48 2.96 -1.51
N ALA A 69 0.26 2.44 -1.63
CA ALA A 69 -0.50 2.47 -2.88
C ALA A 69 -0.88 3.90 -3.28
N GLN A 70 -1.24 4.77 -2.33
CA GLN A 70 -1.49 6.20 -2.59
C GLN A 70 -0.23 6.93 -3.09
N ALA A 71 0.96 6.53 -2.61
CA ALA A 71 2.24 7.02 -3.10
C ALA A 71 2.60 6.48 -4.50
N GLY A 72 1.75 5.64 -5.10
CA GLY A 72 1.93 5.14 -6.46
C GLY A 72 2.77 3.88 -6.56
N PHE A 73 2.99 3.14 -5.47
CA PHE A 73 3.84 1.95 -5.46
C PHE A 73 3.04 0.65 -5.28
N TYR A 74 3.51 -0.42 -5.91
CA TYR A 74 2.94 -1.76 -5.80
C TYR A 74 3.99 -2.86 -5.85
N TRP A 75 3.74 -3.94 -5.11
CA TRP A 75 4.35 -5.25 -5.31
C TRP A 75 3.37 -6.32 -4.81
N GLN A 76 3.58 -7.57 -5.23
CA GLN A 76 2.60 -8.64 -5.03
C GLN A 76 2.27 -8.90 -3.56
N THR A 77 3.25 -8.69 -2.68
CA THR A 77 3.16 -8.97 -1.24
C THR A 77 2.98 -7.72 -0.38
N LEU A 78 2.72 -6.55 -0.97
CA LEU A 78 2.57 -5.25 -0.28
C LEU A 78 1.74 -5.32 1.00
N LYS A 79 0.56 -5.94 0.95
CA LYS A 79 -0.33 -6.07 2.11
C LYS A 79 0.27 -6.94 3.22
N ARG A 80 0.94 -8.03 2.83
CA ARG A 80 1.57 -8.97 3.76
C ARG A 80 2.77 -8.33 4.43
N ASP A 81 3.58 -7.61 3.66
CA ASP A 81 4.85 -7.06 4.12
C ASP A 81 4.63 -5.82 5.00
N SER A 82 3.53 -5.08 4.81
CA SER A 82 3.22 -3.88 5.59
C SER A 82 3.04 -4.12 7.10
N LEU A 83 2.48 -5.27 7.51
CA LEU A 83 2.25 -5.54 8.93
C LEU A 83 3.55 -5.79 9.71
N PRO A 84 4.48 -6.64 9.25
CA PRO A 84 5.81 -6.79 9.85
C PRO A 84 6.56 -5.46 10.06
N PHE A 85 6.50 -4.52 9.11
CA PHE A 85 7.16 -3.21 9.26
C PHE A 85 6.62 -2.42 10.46
N VAL A 86 5.30 -2.35 10.60
CA VAL A 86 4.66 -1.68 11.75
C VAL A 86 4.97 -2.41 13.07
N LYS A 87 5.02 -3.75 13.05
CA LYS A 87 5.32 -4.57 14.24
C LYS A 87 6.75 -4.38 14.75
N LYS A 88 7.72 -4.23 13.85
CA LYS A 88 9.13 -4.01 14.19
C LYS A 88 9.41 -2.59 14.70
N CYS A 89 8.51 -1.64 14.46
CA CYS A 89 8.72 -0.25 14.83
C CYS A 89 8.31 0.04 16.27
N ASP A 90 9.30 0.31 17.13
CA ASP A 90 9.12 0.63 18.54
C ASP A 90 8.20 1.84 18.78
N LYS A 91 8.33 2.91 17.97
CA LYS A 91 7.41 4.06 18.03
C LYS A 91 5.97 3.61 17.83
N CYS A 92 5.69 2.82 16.80
CA CYS A 92 4.35 2.31 16.53
C CYS A 92 3.84 1.39 17.65
N GLN A 93 4.69 0.55 18.24
CA GLN A 93 4.30 -0.32 19.36
C GLN A 93 3.92 0.48 20.60
N ARG A 94 4.68 1.53 20.94
CA ARG A 94 4.38 2.42 22.08
C ARG A 94 3.03 3.13 21.94
N TYR A 95 2.61 3.48 20.72
CA TYR A 95 1.29 4.08 20.46
C TYR A 95 0.13 3.08 20.55
N VAL A 96 0.34 1.83 20.12
CA VAL A 96 -0.69 0.77 20.19
C VAL A 96 -1.03 0.41 21.64
N ILE A 97 -0.03 0.42 22.53
CA ILE A 97 -0.21 0.07 23.95
C ILE A 97 -0.93 1.18 24.74
N THR A 98 -0.88 2.43 24.26
CA THR A 98 -1.28 3.59 25.10
C THR A 98 -2.65 4.19 24.81
N THR A 99 -3.34 3.95 23.69
CA THR A 99 -4.70 4.52 23.49
C THR A 99 -5.52 3.88 22.36
N THR A 100 -6.46 3.00 22.69
CA THR A 100 -7.47 2.47 21.76
C THR A 100 -8.44 3.55 21.24
N THR A 101 -8.67 4.63 22.01
CA THR A 101 -9.64 5.71 21.67
C THR A 101 -9.04 6.81 20.78
N LYS A 102 -7.73 7.07 20.86
CA LYS A 102 -7.07 8.17 20.11
C LYS A 102 -6.87 7.83 18.62
N CYS A 103 -6.74 6.54 18.30
CA CYS A 103 -6.50 6.03 16.95
C CYS A 103 -7.70 6.27 15.99
N PHE A 104 -8.94 6.22 16.50
CA PHE A 104 -10.16 6.52 15.70
C PHE A 104 -10.27 7.99 15.31
N ILE A 105 -9.92 8.91 16.23
CA ILE A 105 -10.01 10.36 15.98
C ILE A 105 -9.00 10.78 14.89
N THR A 106 -7.76 10.28 14.93
CA THR A 106 -6.75 10.56 13.89
C THR A 106 -7.10 9.97 12.52
N MET A 107 -7.73 8.79 12.47
CA MET A 107 -8.24 8.24 11.20
C MET A 107 -9.33 9.13 10.59
N LEU A 108 -10.25 9.64 11.41
CA LEU A 108 -11.33 10.52 10.95
C LEU A 108 -10.82 11.89 10.49
N THR A 109 -9.81 12.47 11.14
CA THR A 109 -9.20 13.73 10.70
C THR A 109 -8.41 13.57 9.41
N ASP A 110 -7.71 12.45 9.22
CA ASP A 110 -7.02 12.13 7.96
C ASP A 110 -8.00 11.89 6.80
N ILE A 111 -9.12 11.18 7.04
CA ILE A 111 -10.19 11.01 6.05
C ILE A 111 -10.81 12.36 5.68
N LYS A 112 -11.13 13.21 6.67
CA LYS A 112 -11.67 14.55 6.42
C LYS A 112 -10.69 15.44 5.65
N ARG A 113 -9.39 15.37 5.97
CA ARG A 113 -8.32 16.09 5.26
C ARG A 113 -8.18 15.62 3.81
N HIS A 114 -8.29 14.31 3.57
CA HIS A 114 -8.23 13.76 2.23
C HIS A 114 -9.46 14.13 1.40
N LEU A 115 -10.65 14.13 2.00
CA LEU A 115 -11.88 14.61 1.38
C LEU A 115 -11.82 16.12 1.07
N ASN A 116 -11.31 16.94 1.98
CA ASN A 116 -11.15 18.39 1.74
C ASN A 116 -10.14 18.71 0.63
N ASN A 117 -9.06 17.93 0.51
CA ASN A 117 -8.08 18.12 -0.57
C ASN A 117 -8.55 17.56 -1.92
N SER A 118 -9.64 16.79 -1.96
CA SER A 118 -10.24 16.25 -3.19
C SER A 118 -11.38 17.11 -3.75
N ILE A 119 -11.76 18.18 -3.03
CA ILE A 119 -12.82 19.14 -3.42
C ILE A 119 -12.19 20.51 -3.77
N ARG A 120 -10.87 20.56 -4.02
CA ARG A 120 -10.16 21.78 -4.43
C ARG A 120 -9.48 21.59 -5.78
#